data_AF-I0ELK8-F1
#
_entry.id   AF-I0ELK8-F1
#
_cell.length_a   1.000
_cell.length_b   1.000
_cell.length_c   1.000
_cell.angle_alpha   90.00
_cell.angle_beta   90.00
_cell.angle_gamma   90.00
#
_symmetry.space_group_name_H-M   'P 1'
#
loop_
_entity.id
_entity.type
_entity.pdbx_description
1 polymer ?
#
loop_
_entity_poly.entity_id
_entity_poly.type
_entity_poly.pdbx_seq_one_letter_code
_entity_poly.pdbx_strand_id
1 'polypeptide(L)'
;MESGRAKKNTPKQRKKFTLAESVILRLELRAEREKISKSKLLQKAILYGVNEFSKSNLLGQKILNEYQETLNNLEKLEKKKKERKNNDDHKRKENKK
;
A
#
# COMPACT_ATOMS: atom_id res chain seq x y z
N MET A 1 -19.16 32.64 -3.99
CA MET A 1 -17.69 32.55 -4.11
C MET A 1 -17.28 31.12 -3.81
N GLU A 2 -17.13 30.29 -4.84
CA GLU A 2 -16.74 28.88 -4.72
C GLU A 2 -15.23 28.77 -4.47
N SER A 3 -14.83 28.28 -3.30
CA SER A 3 -13.43 27.90 -3.06
C SER A 3 -13.20 26.51 -3.65
N GLY A 4 -12.69 26.47 -4.88
CA GLY A 4 -12.20 25.25 -5.52
C GLY A 4 -11.04 24.64 -4.72
N ARG A 5 -11.30 23.56 -3.97
CA ARG A 5 -10.23 22.74 -3.37
C ARG A 5 -9.79 21.68 -4.37
N ALA A 6 -8.64 21.93 -4.99
CA ALA A 6 -7.94 20.99 -5.85
C ALA A 6 -7.79 19.62 -5.18
N LYS A 7 -8.26 18.56 -5.85
CA LYS A 7 -8.02 17.16 -5.48
C LYS A 7 -6.50 16.92 -5.53
N LYS A 8 -5.82 16.87 -4.39
CA LYS A 8 -4.44 16.37 -4.32
C LYS A 8 -4.48 14.86 -4.61
N ASN A 9 -4.46 14.51 -5.89
CA ASN A 9 -4.14 13.17 -6.37
C ASN A 9 -2.70 12.89 -5.95
N THR A 10 -2.48 12.28 -4.78
CA THR A 10 -1.14 11.79 -4.43
C THR A 10 -0.80 10.67 -5.40
N PRO A 11 0.19 10.85 -6.30
CA PRO A 11 0.52 9.83 -7.28
C PRO A 11 0.96 8.56 -6.55
N LYS A 12 0.47 7.38 -6.97
CA LYS A 12 1.11 6.12 -6.59
C LYS A 12 2.56 6.22 -7.05
N GLN A 13 3.50 6.38 -6.11
CA GLN A 13 4.90 6.52 -6.45
C GLN A 13 5.40 5.19 -7.01
N ARG A 14 5.49 5.12 -8.34
CA ARG A 14 6.12 3.98 -9.02
C ARG A 14 7.61 4.19 -8.93
N LYS A 15 8.28 3.38 -8.11
CA LYS A 15 9.74 3.37 -8.02
C LYS A 15 10.27 2.30 -8.96
N LYS A 16 11.27 2.66 -9.76
CA LYS A 16 12.10 1.71 -10.51
C LYS A 16 13.31 1.39 -9.63
N PHE A 17 13.69 0.13 -9.60
CA PHE A 17 14.88 -0.35 -8.89
C PHE A 17 15.38 -1.59 -9.60
N THR A 18 16.65 -1.92 -9.37
CA THR A 18 17.31 -3.10 -9.89
C THR A 18 17.49 -4.11 -8.76
N LEU A 19 17.21 -5.37 -9.03
CA LEU A 19 17.49 -6.49 -8.13
C LEU A 19 18.45 -7.45 -8.83
N ALA A 20 19.27 -8.15 -8.05
CA ALA A 20 20.05 -9.25 -8.59
C ALA A 20 19.13 -10.35 -9.14
N GLU A 21 19.54 -10.99 -10.22
CA GLU A 21 18.72 -12.00 -10.92
C GLU A 21 18.31 -13.16 -9.99
N SER A 22 19.22 -13.62 -9.13
CA SER A 22 18.93 -14.64 -8.12
C SER A 22 17.86 -14.22 -7.11
N VAL A 23 17.76 -12.91 -6.81
CA VAL A 23 16.72 -12.36 -5.93
C VAL A 23 15.37 -12.33 -6.65
N ILE A 24 15.37 -11.96 -7.94
CA ILE A 24 14.17 -11.96 -8.78
C ILE A 24 13.60 -13.37 -8.83
N LEU A 25 14.40 -14.37 -9.20
CA LEU A 25 13.95 -15.77 -9.28
C LEU A 25 13.31 -16.26 -7.98
N ARG A 26 13.96 -15.98 -6.83
CA ARG A 26 13.41 -16.36 -5.52
C ARG A 26 12.10 -15.65 -5.19
N LEU A 27 11.98 -14.37 -5.57
CA LEU A 27 10.76 -13.59 -5.38
C LEU A 27 9.60 -14.20 -6.20
N GLU A 28 9.86 -14.59 -7.45
CA GLU A 28 8.85 -15.18 -8.33
C GLU A 28 8.34 -16.50 -7.78
N LEU A 29 9.24 -17.44 -7.48
CA LEU A 29 8.90 -18.75 -6.94
C LEU A 29 8.13 -18.67 -5.62
N ARG A 30 8.51 -17.75 -4.71
CA ARG A 30 7.82 -17.57 -3.43
C ARG A 30 6.46 -16.91 -3.60
N ALA A 31 6.35 -15.90 -4.46
CA ALA A 31 5.10 -15.22 -4.73
C ALA A 31 4.06 -16.19 -5.33
N GLU A 32 4.49 -17.08 -6.22
CA GLU A 32 3.66 -18.14 -6.78
C GLU A 32 3.18 -19.12 -5.70
N ARG A 33 4.10 -19.65 -4.88
CA ARG A 33 3.78 -20.57 -3.77
C ARG A 33 2.77 -19.98 -2.78
N GLU A 34 2.95 -18.71 -2.42
CA GLU A 34 2.07 -17.98 -1.50
C GLU A 34 0.79 -17.44 -2.16
N LYS A 35 0.64 -17.59 -3.49
CA LYS A 35 -0.48 -17.06 -4.28
C LYS A 35 -0.69 -15.55 -4.08
N ILE A 36 0.39 -14.78 -4.05
CA ILE A 36 0.37 -13.32 -3.93
C ILE A 36 1.15 -12.66 -5.08
N SER A 37 0.90 -11.36 -5.31
CA SER A 37 1.65 -10.65 -6.34
C SER A 37 3.11 -10.42 -5.93
N LYS A 38 4.02 -10.44 -6.91
CA LYS A 38 5.45 -10.14 -6.71
C LYS A 38 5.66 -8.81 -5.98
N SER A 39 4.86 -7.80 -6.34
CA SER A 39 4.91 -6.49 -5.70
C SER A 39 4.50 -6.54 -4.22
N LYS A 40 3.48 -7.32 -3.86
CA LYS A 40 3.04 -7.47 -2.46
C LYS A 40 4.08 -8.20 -1.63
N LEU A 41 4.66 -9.27 -2.16
CA LEU A 41 5.73 -10.01 -1.47
C LEU A 41 6.96 -9.13 -1.27
N LEU A 42 7.36 -8.38 -2.30
CA LEU A 42 8.51 -7.47 -2.21
C LEU A 42 8.28 -6.36 -1.17
N GLN A 43 7.08 -5.79 -1.10
CA GLN A 43 6.74 -4.80 -0.07
C GLN A 43 6.87 -5.37 1.34
N LYS A 44 6.37 -6.60 1.58
CA LYS A 44 6.55 -7.28 2.87
C LYS A 44 8.02 -7.50 3.22
N ALA A 45 8.82 -7.93 2.24
CA ALA A 45 10.25 -8.18 2.45
C ALA A 45 11.01 -6.89 2.78
N ILE A 46 10.72 -5.78 2.08
CA ILE A 46 11.29 -4.47 2.37
C ILE A 46 10.90 -4.02 3.78
N LEU A 47 9.61 -4.12 4.15
CA LEU A 47 9.16 -3.76 5.49
C LEU A 47 9.90 -4.55 6.57
N TYR A 48 10.01 -5.88 6.41
CA TYR A 48 10.74 -6.72 7.34
C TYR A 48 12.21 -6.31 7.45
N GLY A 49 12.88 -6.09 6.32
CA GLY A 49 14.28 -5.64 6.30
C GLY A 49 14.48 -4.29 6.98
N VAL A 50 13.58 -3.33 6.75
CA VAL A 50 13.59 -2.03 7.42
C VAL A 50 13.34 -2.18 8.92
N ASN A 51 12.43 -3.07 9.34
CA ASN A 51 12.16 -3.37 10.74
C ASN A 51 13.35 -3.98 11.46
N GLU A 52 14.09 -4.88 10.83
CA GLU A 52 15.31 -5.41 11.43
C GLU A 52 16.42 -4.35 11.47
N PHE A 53 16.57 -3.57 10.39
CA PHE A 53 17.54 -2.49 10.32
C PHE A 53 17.28 -1.38 11.36
N SER A 54 16.02 -1.06 11.64
CA SER A 54 15.63 0.00 12.57
C SER A 54 15.87 -0.32 14.04
N LYS A 55 15.88 -1.60 14.44
CA LYS A 55 16.12 -2.00 15.82
C LYS A 55 17.47 -1.51 16.35
N SER A 56 18.47 -1.37 15.49
CA SER A 56 19.82 -0.92 15.85
C SER A 56 20.25 0.38 15.16
N ASN A 57 19.40 0.97 14.30
CA ASN A 57 19.76 2.13 13.49
C ASN A 57 18.70 3.25 13.55
N LEU A 58 19.10 4.45 13.98
CA LEU A 58 18.24 5.65 14.08
C LEU A 58 17.65 6.05 12.71
N LEU A 59 18.41 5.87 11.61
CA LEU A 59 17.91 6.08 10.26
C LEU A 59 16.89 5.01 9.87
N GLY A 60 17.09 3.77 10.30
CA GLY A 60 16.14 2.70 10.10
C GLY A 60 14.81 2.96 10.79
N GLN A 61 14.81 3.50 12.00
CA GLN A 61 13.59 3.85 12.75
C GLN A 61 12.76 4.90 12.00
N LYS A 62 13.40 5.90 11.38
CA LYS A 62 12.71 6.88 10.55
C LYS A 62 12.04 6.23 9.34
N ILE A 63 12.76 5.37 8.61
CA ILE A 63 12.21 4.68 7.43
C ILE A 63 11.04 3.75 7.82
N LEU A 64 11.14 3.07 8.97
CA LEU A 64 10.07 2.22 9.50
C LEU A 64 8.79 3.00 9.75
N ASN A 65 8.90 4.14 10.43
CA ASN A 65 7.76 4.98 10.75
C ASN A 65 7.05 5.49 9.48
N GLU A 66 7.80 5.94 8.48
CA GLU A 66 7.26 6.39 7.19
C GLU A 66 6.50 5.26 6.46
N TYR A 67 7.04 4.04 6.50
CA TYR A 67 6.39 2.87 5.90
C TYR A 67 5.09 2.49 6.63
N GLN A 68 5.11 2.52 7.97
CA GLN A 68 3.95 2.19 8.79
C GLN A 68 2.82 3.20 8.58
N GLU A 69 3.14 4.49 8.49
CA GLU A 69 2.18 5.55 8.13
C GLU A 69 1.56 5.31 6.76
N THR A 70 2.37 4.90 5.79
CA THR A 70 1.89 4.59 4.43
C THR A 70 0.88 3.44 4.44
N LEU A 71 1.15 2.36 5.17
CA LEU A 71 0.23 1.23 5.32
C LEU A 71 -1.09 1.61 6.00
N ASN A 72 -1.01 2.35 7.11
CA ASN A 72 -2.21 2.82 7.83
C ASN A 72 -3.10 3.70 6.94
N ASN A 73 -2.48 4.53 6.10
CA ASN A 73 -3.22 5.36 5.15
C ASN A 73 -3.90 4.52 4.06
N LEU A 74 -3.26 3.46 3.58
CA LEU A 74 -3.88 2.51 2.63
C LEU A 74 -5.09 1.79 3.26
N GLU A 75 -4.99 1.32 4.51
CA GLU A 75 -6.11 0.66 5.20
C GLU A 75 -7.29 1.60 5.42
N LYS A 76 -7.04 2.85 5.82
CA LYS A 76 -8.09 3.87 5.96
C LYS A 76 -8.78 4.16 4.61
N LEU A 77 -8.02 4.17 3.51
CA LEU A 77 -8.57 4.35 2.17
C LEU A 77 -9.42 3.15 1.74
N GLU A 78 -9.03 1.93 2.09
CA GLU A 78 -9.82 0.73 1.81
C GLU A 78 -11.13 0.71 2.61
N LYS A 79 -11.10 1.07 3.90
CA LYS A 79 -12.31 1.20 4.73
C LYS A 79 -13.28 2.24 4.16
N LYS A 80 -12.78 3.43 3.81
CA LYS A 80 -13.60 4.48 3.18
C LYS A 80 -14.18 4.06 1.82
N LYS A 81 -13.46 3.26 1.03
CA LYS A 81 -14.00 2.72 -0.23
C LYS A 81 -15.15 1.74 0.01
N LYS A 82 -15.05 0.88 1.03
CA LYS A 82 -16.14 -0.03 1.40
C LYS A 82 -17.38 0.72 1.87
N GLU A 83 -17.21 1.74 2.71
CA GLU A 83 -18.31 2.60 3.19
C GLU A 83 -19.01 3.34 2.03
N ARG A 84 -18.25 3.90 1.10
CA ARG A 84 -18.82 4.55 -0.10
C ARG A 84 -19.60 3.58 -0.97
N LYS A 85 -19.07 2.38 -1.20
CA LYS A 85 -19.76 1.35 -1.98
C LYS A 85 -21.09 0.94 -1.32
N ASN A 86 -21.11 0.77 0.01
CA ASN A 86 -22.33 0.44 0.74
C ASN A 86 -23.38 1.56 0.67
N ASN A 87 -22.96 2.82 0.75
CA ASN A 87 -23.87 3.97 0.64
C ASN A 87 -24.43 4.14 -0.78
N ASP A 88 -23.61 3.91 -1.80
CA ASP A 88 -24.06 3.94 -3.20
C ASP A 88 -25.04 2.79 -3.51
N ASP A 89 -24.80 1.60 -2.94
CA ASP A 89 -25.71 0.46 -3.03
C ASP A 89 -27.02 0.70 -2.27
N HIS A 90 -27.00 1.44 -1.16
CA HIS A 90 -28.20 1.83 -0.41
C HIS A 90 -29.04 2.86 -1.17
N LYS A 91 -28.42 3.91 -1.73
CA LYS A 91 -29.13 4.93 -2.54
C LYS A 91 -29.74 4.35 -3.83
N ARG A 92 -29.08 3.37 -4.45
CA ARG A 92 -29.62 2.67 -5.63
C ARG A 92 -30.84 1.80 -5.31
N LYS A 93 -30.99 1.34 -4.06
CA LYS A 93 -32.16 0.58 -3.61
C LYS A 93 -33.34 1.48 -3.22
N GLU A 94 -33.07 2.68 -2.71
CA GLU A 94 -34.12 3.68 -2.41
C GLU A 94 -34.74 4.27 -3.67
N ASN A 95 -33.95 4.59 -4.70
CA ASN A 95 -34.45 5.13 -5.99
C ASN A 95 -35.17 4.09 -6.89
N LYS A 96 -35.39 2.87 -6.41
CA LYS A 96 -36.10 1.79 -7.12
C LYS A 96 -37.43 1.39 -6.46
N LYS A 97 -37.84 2.09 -5.40
CA LYS A 97 -39.19 2.04 -4.82
C LYS A 97 -39.94 3.30 -5.22
#